data_AF-A0A1Y3VGW4-F1
#
_entry.id   AF-A0A1Y3VGW4-F1
#
_cell.length_a   1.000
_cell.length_b   1.000
_cell.length_c   1.000
_cell.angle_alpha   90.00
_cell.angle_beta   90.00
_cell.angle_gamma   90.00
#
_symmetry.space_group_name_H-M   'P 1'
#
loop_
_entity.id
_entity.type
_entity.pdbx_description
1 polymer ?
#
loop_
_entity_poly.entity_id
_entity_poly.type
_entity_poly.pdbx_seq_one_letter_code
_entity_poly.pdbx_strand_id
1 'polypeptide(L)'
;MFANQYYSLVASLKEYTLDSDTKGFDAREIVGEILDGVKRNDAREVRLLYGYYDCENLAALRSGRSSHNPLGNLTREELEEELKAPRRLPEALAQVVRAYAEPEGEDAEAVDTSRRFERALFGAYYASCARSRSRFLREWSSFDRTLRNVTAAVAARATGRPIEESVVGGGDVVEQLQRSSAADFGLRGELPYIDAVIAAVNDEANLVEKERKLDLIRWTEAAELATFDYFDLDAILSYLVRVNIVARWTRLDAARGREMFARLMAELDGRELIANKQ
;
A
#
# COMPACT_ATOMS: atom_id res chain seq x y z
N MET A 1 18.38 11.17 15.65
CA MET A 1 19.23 10.94 14.46
C MET A 1 18.55 11.69 13.32
N PHE A 2 19.22 12.65 12.68
CA PHE A 2 18.59 13.49 11.65
C PHE A 2 18.23 12.66 10.40
N ALA A 3 17.06 12.92 9.81
CA ALA A 3 16.60 12.25 8.60
C ALA A 3 17.54 12.55 7.41
N ASN A 4 17.78 11.54 6.56
CA ASN A 4 18.55 11.74 5.34
C ASN A 4 17.79 12.68 4.40
N GLN A 5 18.51 13.61 3.78
CA GLN A 5 17.96 14.52 2.79
C GLN A 5 18.48 14.12 1.40
N TYR A 6 17.58 14.02 0.43
CA TYR A 6 17.71 13.48 -0.91
C TYR A 6 17.41 14.54 -1.97
N TYR A 7 17.97 15.74 -1.80
CA TYR A 7 17.71 16.90 -2.67
C TYR A 7 17.85 16.59 -4.16
N SER A 8 18.94 15.94 -4.57
CA SER A 8 19.19 15.63 -5.99
C SER A 8 18.21 14.61 -6.55
N LEU A 9 17.87 13.57 -5.78
CA LEU A 9 16.92 12.55 -6.20
C LEU A 9 15.51 13.15 -6.30
N VAL A 10 15.06 13.88 -5.28
CA VAL A 10 13.74 14.51 -5.31
C VAL A 10 13.64 15.56 -6.42
N ALA A 11 14.74 16.26 -6.75
CA ALA A 11 14.78 17.16 -7.89
C ALA A 11 14.70 16.40 -9.24
N SER A 12 15.41 15.29 -9.40
CA SER A 12 15.38 14.50 -10.65
C SER A 12 14.03 13.80 -10.88
N LEU A 13 13.30 13.45 -9.81
CA LEU A 13 11.92 12.95 -9.93
C LEU A 13 10.98 13.95 -10.62
N LYS A 14 11.32 15.25 -10.58
CA LYS A 14 10.58 16.30 -11.31
C LYS A 14 10.95 16.31 -12.79
N GLU A 15 12.19 16.02 -13.16
CA GLU A 15 12.64 16.11 -14.57
C GLU A 15 12.00 15.06 -15.50
N TYR A 16 11.35 14.03 -14.95
CA TYR A 16 10.42 13.15 -15.68
C TYR A 16 9.31 13.92 -16.43
N THR A 17 9.08 15.21 -16.12
CA THR A 17 8.15 16.13 -16.80
C THR A 17 8.42 16.35 -18.29
N LEU A 18 9.68 16.27 -18.75
CA LEU A 18 10.06 16.85 -20.06
C LEU A 18 10.16 15.81 -21.19
N ASP A 19 10.35 14.53 -20.86
CA ASP A 19 10.52 13.44 -21.83
C ASP A 19 9.27 12.53 -21.96
N SER A 20 8.27 12.69 -21.08
CA SER A 20 7.13 11.76 -20.96
C SER A 20 6.17 11.75 -22.15
N ASP A 21 6.16 12.80 -22.97
CA ASP A 21 5.40 12.82 -24.24
C ASP A 21 5.98 11.82 -25.27
N THR A 22 7.19 11.28 -25.05
CA THR A 22 7.83 10.32 -25.99
C THR A 22 8.20 8.97 -25.40
N LYS A 23 8.42 8.82 -24.07
CA LYS A 23 8.88 7.54 -23.48
C LYS A 23 7.86 6.75 -22.66
N GLY A 24 6.72 7.34 -22.28
CA GLY A 24 5.72 6.64 -21.47
C GLY A 24 6.11 6.50 -19.99
N PHE A 25 5.11 6.32 -19.14
CA PHE A 25 5.26 6.20 -17.69
C PHE A 25 5.58 4.75 -17.29
N ASP A 26 6.79 4.48 -16.78
CA ASP A 26 7.17 3.19 -16.21
C ASP A 26 7.46 3.31 -14.70
N ALA A 27 6.50 2.86 -13.90
CA ALA A 27 6.64 2.87 -12.44
C ALA A 27 7.79 1.98 -11.94
N ARG A 28 8.14 0.89 -12.63
CA ARG A 28 9.25 0.03 -12.19
C ARG A 28 10.59 0.69 -12.37
N GLU A 29 10.78 1.40 -13.48
CA GLU A 29 11.99 2.18 -13.73
C GLU A 29 12.18 3.24 -12.64
N ILE A 30 11.12 3.98 -12.32
CA ILE A 30 11.11 4.98 -11.24
C ILE A 30 11.49 4.36 -9.89
N VAL A 31 10.93 3.20 -9.53
CA VAL A 31 11.28 2.50 -8.28
C VAL A 31 12.75 2.08 -8.29
N GLY A 32 13.26 1.58 -9.41
CA GLY A 32 14.65 1.17 -9.57
C GLY A 32 15.62 2.34 -9.32
N GLU A 33 15.38 3.47 -9.98
CA GLU A 33 16.20 4.68 -9.80
C GLU A 33 16.17 5.19 -8.35
N ILE A 34 15.00 5.17 -7.71
CA ILE A 34 14.88 5.56 -6.30
C ILE A 34 15.67 4.60 -5.41
N LEU A 35 15.57 3.29 -5.63
CA LEU A 35 16.30 2.29 -4.85
C LEU A 35 17.82 2.44 -4.98
N ASP A 36 18.30 2.85 -6.15
CA ASP A 36 19.72 3.13 -6.41
C ASP A 36 20.17 4.48 -5.80
N GLY A 37 19.27 5.47 -5.74
CA GLY A 37 19.53 6.81 -5.22
C GLY A 37 19.45 6.94 -3.69
N VAL A 38 18.71 6.06 -3.00
CA VAL A 38 18.56 6.13 -1.54
C VAL A 38 19.60 5.30 -0.78
N LYS A 39 19.87 5.66 0.48
CA LYS A 39 20.79 4.89 1.32
C LYS A 39 20.22 3.49 1.60
N ARG A 40 21.09 2.50 1.85
CA ARG A 40 20.72 1.09 2.15
C ARG A 40 19.62 0.93 3.20
N ASN A 41 19.61 1.80 4.20
CA ASN A 41 18.61 1.83 5.26
C ASN A 41 17.23 2.23 4.74
N ASP A 42 17.18 3.26 3.92
CA ASP A 42 15.96 3.82 3.38
C ASP A 42 15.44 2.96 2.21
N ALA A 43 16.34 2.32 1.46
CA ALA A 43 16.00 1.29 0.49
C ALA A 43 15.27 0.09 1.12
N ARG A 44 15.46 -0.19 2.42
CA ARG A 44 14.69 -1.23 3.11
C ARG A 44 13.25 -0.78 3.37
N GLU A 45 13.04 0.49 3.65
CA GLU A 45 11.70 1.07 3.82
C GLU A 45 10.95 1.11 2.48
N VAL A 46 11.63 1.48 1.39
CA VAL A 46 11.05 1.39 0.04
C VAL A 46 10.64 -0.04 -0.28
N ARG A 47 11.52 -1.03 -0.07
CA ARG A 47 11.15 -2.46 -0.27
C ARG A 47 10.00 -2.90 0.64
N LEU A 48 9.93 -2.38 1.87
CA LEU A 48 8.82 -2.65 2.78
C LEU A 48 7.51 -2.04 2.27
N LEU A 49 7.50 -0.86 1.64
CA LEU A 49 6.32 -0.33 0.95
C LEU A 49 5.81 -1.32 -0.10
N TYR A 50 6.71 -1.79 -0.97
CA TYR A 50 6.39 -2.71 -2.06
C TYR A 50 6.11 -4.15 -1.62
N GLY A 51 6.44 -4.51 -0.37
CA GLY A 51 6.13 -5.82 0.22
C GLY A 51 4.62 -6.12 0.25
N TYR A 52 3.76 -5.10 0.17
CA TYR A 52 2.32 -5.28 -0.02
C TYR A 52 2.01 -6.07 -1.30
N TYR A 53 2.68 -5.74 -2.41
CA TYR A 53 2.48 -6.41 -3.70
C TYR A 53 3.07 -7.82 -3.70
N ASP A 54 4.15 -8.07 -2.96
CA ASP A 54 4.63 -9.43 -2.74
C ASP A 54 3.59 -10.26 -1.97
N CYS A 55 2.91 -9.67 -0.99
CA CYS A 55 1.81 -10.36 -0.29
C CYS A 55 0.65 -10.70 -1.25
N GLU A 56 0.25 -9.77 -2.11
CA GLU A 56 -0.75 -10.03 -3.16
C GLU A 56 -0.31 -11.16 -4.10
N ASN A 57 0.95 -11.15 -4.52
CA ASN A 57 1.51 -12.13 -5.43
C ASN A 57 1.62 -13.51 -4.79
N LEU A 58 2.09 -13.61 -3.53
CA LEU A 58 2.14 -14.85 -2.77
C LEU A 58 0.75 -15.45 -2.54
N ALA A 59 -0.22 -14.61 -2.18
CA ALA A 59 -1.61 -15.00 -2.03
C ALA A 59 -2.18 -15.54 -3.36
N ALA A 60 -1.94 -14.84 -4.46
CA ALA A 60 -2.36 -15.28 -5.79
C ALA A 60 -1.75 -16.64 -6.18
N LEU A 61 -0.43 -16.78 -6.05
CA LEU A 61 0.30 -18.01 -6.35
C LEU A 61 -0.22 -19.19 -5.52
N ARG A 62 -0.40 -19.00 -4.21
CA ARG A 62 -0.90 -20.05 -3.32
C ARG A 62 -2.33 -20.48 -3.69
N SER A 63 -3.19 -19.56 -4.13
CA SER A 63 -4.53 -19.91 -4.64
C SER A 63 -4.52 -20.50 -6.06
N GLY A 64 -3.35 -20.72 -6.68
CA GLY A 64 -3.23 -21.22 -8.05
C GLY A 64 -3.57 -20.20 -9.14
N ARG A 65 -3.59 -18.90 -8.82
CA ARG A 65 -3.85 -17.83 -9.78
C ARG A 65 -2.57 -17.45 -10.52
N SER A 66 -2.69 -17.10 -11.80
CA SER A 66 -1.58 -16.65 -12.65
C SER A 66 -1.28 -15.15 -12.55
N SER A 67 -2.15 -14.38 -11.90
CA SER A 67 -1.97 -12.94 -11.75
C SER A 67 -0.70 -12.62 -10.96
N HIS A 68 0.10 -11.69 -11.49
CA HIS A 68 1.29 -11.17 -10.84
C HIS A 68 1.34 -9.66 -11.03
N ASN A 69 1.56 -8.94 -9.94
CA ASN A 69 1.80 -7.51 -9.93
C ASN A 69 3.31 -7.27 -10.05
N PRO A 70 3.79 -6.66 -11.15
CA PRO A 70 5.20 -6.45 -11.39
C PRO A 70 5.84 -5.48 -10.39
N LEU A 71 5.06 -4.69 -9.64
CA LEU A 71 5.59 -3.80 -8.61
C LEU A 71 6.10 -4.54 -7.36
N GLY A 72 5.87 -5.85 -7.23
CA GLY A 72 6.48 -6.64 -6.16
C GLY A 72 8.02 -6.60 -6.21
N ASN A 73 8.67 -6.83 -5.06
CA ASN A 73 10.13 -6.88 -4.99
C ASN A 73 10.71 -8.13 -5.65
N LEU A 74 9.89 -9.17 -5.82
CA LEU A 74 10.30 -10.48 -6.31
C LEU A 74 9.56 -10.84 -7.59
N THR A 75 10.25 -11.51 -8.51
CA THR A 75 9.61 -12.06 -9.70
C THR A 75 8.67 -13.20 -9.34
N ARG A 76 7.84 -13.62 -10.30
CA ARG A 76 6.93 -14.75 -10.10
C ARG A 76 7.70 -16.04 -9.76
N GLU A 77 8.80 -16.30 -10.45
CA GLU A 77 9.66 -17.47 -10.25
C GLU A 77 10.30 -17.45 -8.87
N GLU A 78 10.82 -16.29 -8.45
CA GLU A 78 11.41 -16.11 -7.12
C GLU A 78 10.35 -16.35 -6.02
N LEU A 79 9.12 -15.88 -6.20
CA LEU A 79 8.03 -16.11 -5.24
C LEU A 79 7.61 -17.59 -5.16
N GLU A 80 7.67 -18.33 -6.26
CA GLU A 80 7.44 -19.79 -6.26
C GLU A 80 8.51 -20.54 -5.47
N GLU A 81 9.77 -20.07 -5.50
CA GLU A 81 10.84 -20.59 -4.66
C GLU A 81 10.63 -20.22 -3.19
N GLU A 82 10.27 -18.97 -2.90
CA GLU A 82 10.03 -18.49 -1.54
C GLU A 82 8.85 -19.18 -0.86
N LEU A 83 7.81 -19.60 -1.61
CA LEU A 83 6.72 -20.43 -1.07
C LEU A 83 7.16 -21.82 -0.60
N LYS A 84 8.29 -22.32 -1.13
CA LYS A 84 8.87 -23.62 -0.73
C LYS A 84 9.89 -23.47 0.37
N ALA A 85 10.73 -22.44 0.28
CA ALA A 85 11.81 -22.18 1.22
C ALA A 85 12.06 -20.66 1.29
N PRO A 86 11.41 -19.94 2.21
CA PRO A 86 11.48 -18.49 2.25
C PRO A 86 12.85 -18.04 2.80
N ARG A 87 13.65 -17.40 1.93
CA ARG A 87 15.02 -16.94 2.22
C ARG A 87 15.20 -15.44 2.00
N ARG A 88 14.42 -14.85 1.10
CA ARG A 88 14.48 -13.43 0.72
C ARG A 88 13.32 -12.63 1.29
N LEU A 89 12.22 -13.29 1.65
CA LEU A 89 11.09 -12.62 2.31
C LEU A 89 11.52 -11.99 3.65
N PRO A 90 10.92 -10.85 4.03
CA PRO A 90 10.99 -10.35 5.40
C PRO A 90 10.60 -11.46 6.39
N GLU A 91 11.31 -11.55 7.51
CA GLU A 91 11.17 -12.68 8.46
C GLU A 91 9.72 -12.93 8.89
N ALA A 92 8.95 -11.87 9.14
CA ALA A 92 7.54 -12.01 9.52
C ALA A 92 6.68 -12.69 8.43
N LEU A 93 6.98 -12.45 7.15
CA LEU A 93 6.28 -13.12 6.04
C LEU A 93 6.81 -14.55 5.85
N ALA A 94 8.13 -14.74 6.00
CA ALA A 94 8.77 -16.05 5.92
C ALA A 94 8.20 -17.02 6.99
N GLN A 95 8.05 -16.54 8.22
CA GLN A 95 7.41 -17.27 9.31
C GLN A 95 5.98 -17.70 8.97
N VAL A 96 5.17 -16.82 8.39
CA VAL A 96 3.81 -17.20 7.93
C VAL A 96 3.88 -18.27 6.83
N VAL A 97 4.78 -18.14 5.86
CA VAL A 97 4.95 -19.15 4.81
C VAL A 97 5.32 -20.51 5.40
N ARG A 98 6.29 -20.56 6.33
CA ARG A 98 6.72 -21.80 7.00
C ARG A 98 5.63 -22.40 7.88
N ALA A 99 4.98 -21.61 8.74
CA ALA A 99 3.88 -22.06 9.60
C ALA A 99 2.74 -22.73 8.81
N TYR A 100 2.41 -22.20 7.65
CA TYR A 100 1.36 -22.77 6.81
C TYR A 100 1.81 -23.92 5.91
N ALA A 101 3.11 -24.15 5.77
CA ALA A 101 3.68 -25.34 5.11
C ALA A 101 3.80 -26.51 6.10
N GLU A 102 4.11 -26.21 7.36
CA GLU A 102 4.22 -27.17 8.46
C GLU A 102 3.42 -26.70 9.69
N PRO A 103 2.09 -26.99 9.74
CA PRO A 103 1.21 -26.52 10.82
C PRO A 103 1.50 -27.07 12.22
N GLU A 104 2.43 -28.03 12.34
CA GLU A 104 2.91 -28.60 13.61
C GLU A 104 4.34 -28.13 13.96
N GLY A 105 4.93 -27.24 13.15
CA GLY A 105 6.28 -26.73 13.36
C GLY A 105 6.33 -25.54 14.33
N GLU A 106 7.55 -25.14 14.71
CA GLU A 106 7.80 -24.06 15.69
C GLU A 106 7.14 -22.73 15.29
N ASP A 107 7.18 -22.37 14.01
CA ASP A 107 6.57 -21.14 13.50
C ASP A 107 5.03 -21.14 13.61
N ALA A 108 4.38 -22.31 13.64
CA ALA A 108 2.94 -22.44 13.81
C ALA A 108 2.48 -22.13 15.25
N GLU A 109 3.37 -22.13 16.24
CA GLU A 109 3.06 -21.65 17.58
C GLU A 109 2.86 -20.13 17.63
N ALA A 110 3.55 -19.40 16.75
CA ALA A 110 3.49 -17.93 16.66
C ALA A 110 2.45 -17.42 15.65
N VAL A 111 1.93 -18.29 14.79
CA VAL A 111 1.00 -17.93 13.70
C VAL A 111 -0.28 -18.73 13.83
N ASP A 112 -1.43 -18.05 13.90
CA ASP A 112 -2.74 -18.70 13.89
C ASP A 112 -3.06 -19.28 12.49
N THR A 113 -2.63 -20.52 12.26
CA THR A 113 -2.82 -21.27 11.00
C THR A 113 -4.27 -21.68 10.76
N SER A 114 -5.17 -21.50 11.74
CA SER A 114 -6.62 -21.71 11.54
C SER A 114 -7.26 -20.64 10.64
N ARG A 115 -6.63 -19.47 10.54
CA ARG A 115 -7.07 -18.38 9.65
C ARG A 115 -6.66 -18.64 8.21
N ARG A 116 -7.23 -17.89 7.28
CA ARG A 116 -6.78 -17.89 5.89
C ARG A 116 -5.35 -17.36 5.78
N PHE A 117 -4.53 -18.01 4.95
CA PHE A 117 -3.14 -17.64 4.70
C PHE A 117 -2.98 -16.15 4.38
N GLU A 118 -3.84 -15.62 3.52
CA GLU A 118 -3.79 -14.22 3.10
C GLU A 118 -3.94 -13.27 4.30
N ARG A 119 -4.80 -13.61 5.27
CA ARG A 119 -5.01 -12.77 6.46
C ARG A 119 -3.79 -12.78 7.37
N ALA A 120 -3.19 -13.94 7.58
CA ALA A 120 -1.95 -14.05 8.36
C ALA A 120 -0.81 -13.29 7.67
N LEU A 121 -0.69 -13.42 6.34
CA LEU A 121 0.35 -12.79 5.54
C LEU A 121 0.24 -11.26 5.57
N PHE A 122 -0.94 -10.71 5.27
CA PHE A 122 -1.15 -9.26 5.36
C PHE A 122 -1.06 -8.75 6.81
N GLY A 123 -1.47 -9.55 7.80
CA GLY A 123 -1.27 -9.23 9.21
C GLY A 123 0.21 -9.05 9.56
N ALA A 124 1.05 -10.00 9.14
CA ALA A 124 2.50 -9.95 9.33
C ALA A 124 3.15 -8.78 8.57
N TYR A 125 2.67 -8.47 7.36
CA TYR A 125 3.08 -7.29 6.58
C TYR A 125 2.82 -5.99 7.35
N TYR A 126 1.57 -5.73 7.76
CA TYR A 126 1.22 -4.50 8.46
C TYR A 126 1.89 -4.40 9.84
N ALA A 127 2.09 -5.52 10.54
CA ALA A 127 2.87 -5.55 11.78
C ALA A 127 4.35 -5.18 11.56
N SER A 128 4.91 -5.52 10.40
CA SER A 128 6.27 -5.12 10.02
C SER A 128 6.34 -3.64 9.70
N CYS A 129 5.36 -3.09 8.99
CA CYS A 129 5.25 -1.65 8.73
C CYS A 129 5.10 -0.83 10.02
N ALA A 130 4.34 -1.31 11.00
CA ALA A 130 4.19 -0.64 12.30
C ALA A 130 5.53 -0.49 13.08
N ARG A 131 6.52 -1.34 12.79
CA ARG A 131 7.88 -1.30 13.36
C ARG A 131 8.88 -0.55 12.49
N SER A 132 8.43 0.02 11.36
CA SER A 132 9.28 0.83 10.48
C SER A 132 9.83 2.05 11.21
N ARG A 133 11.02 2.48 10.81
CA ARG A 133 11.62 3.77 11.22
C ARG A 133 10.97 4.98 10.53
N SER A 134 10.43 4.81 9.32
CA SER A 134 9.74 5.88 8.61
C SER A 134 8.40 6.16 9.29
N ARG A 135 8.14 7.44 9.60
CA ARG A 135 6.85 7.85 10.14
C ARG A 135 5.77 7.65 9.09
N PHE A 136 6.04 8.10 7.87
CA PHE A 136 5.14 7.89 6.74
C PHE A 136 4.72 6.43 6.59
N LEU A 137 5.65 5.45 6.58
CA LEU A 137 5.26 4.05 6.45
C LEU A 137 4.38 3.53 7.58
N ARG A 138 4.67 3.93 8.82
CA ARG A 138 3.83 3.53 9.96
C ARG A 138 2.41 4.07 9.81
N GLU A 139 2.28 5.36 9.52
CA GLU A 139 0.99 6.05 9.40
C GLU A 139 0.23 5.58 8.15
N TRP A 140 0.88 5.57 6.98
CA TRP A 140 0.33 5.11 5.71
C TRP A 140 -0.18 3.67 5.78
N SER A 141 0.61 2.74 6.32
CA SER A 141 0.22 1.34 6.39
C SER A 141 -0.93 1.10 7.38
N SER A 142 -0.98 1.88 8.48
CA SER A 142 -2.11 1.87 9.41
C SER A 142 -3.39 2.37 8.73
N PHE A 143 -3.30 3.48 8.00
CA PHE A 143 -4.39 4.02 7.19
C PHE A 143 -4.85 3.04 6.12
N ASP A 144 -3.95 2.51 5.28
CA ASP A 144 -4.32 1.63 4.16
C ASP A 144 -4.98 0.34 4.64
N ARG A 145 -4.45 -0.26 5.73
CA ARG A 145 -5.11 -1.40 6.39
C ARG A 145 -6.51 -1.03 6.87
N THR A 146 -6.66 0.14 7.48
CA THR A 146 -7.95 0.60 8.01
C THR A 146 -8.95 0.85 6.90
N LEU A 147 -8.55 1.56 5.84
CA LEU A 147 -9.36 1.79 4.65
C LEU A 147 -9.84 0.45 4.06
N ARG A 148 -8.94 -0.53 3.89
CA ARG A 148 -9.29 -1.87 3.39
C ARG A 148 -10.25 -2.61 4.31
N ASN A 149 -10.03 -2.53 5.62
CA ASN A 149 -10.91 -3.17 6.61
C ASN A 149 -12.31 -2.55 6.59
N VAL A 150 -12.42 -1.22 6.49
CA VAL A 150 -13.71 -0.53 6.36
C VAL A 150 -14.39 -0.94 5.06
N THR A 151 -13.68 -0.90 3.92
CA THR A 151 -14.23 -1.34 2.62
C THR A 151 -14.74 -2.78 2.69
N ALA A 152 -13.94 -3.70 3.26
CA ALA A 152 -14.29 -5.10 3.42
C ALA A 152 -15.48 -5.29 4.37
N ALA A 153 -15.55 -4.55 5.48
CA ALA A 153 -16.65 -4.61 6.44
C ALA A 153 -17.96 -4.10 5.85
N VAL A 154 -17.93 -2.98 5.10
CA VAL A 154 -19.10 -2.45 4.40
C VAL A 154 -19.62 -3.47 3.37
N ALA A 155 -18.73 -4.04 2.55
CA ALA A 155 -19.08 -5.06 1.57
C ALA A 155 -19.61 -6.36 2.22
N ALA A 156 -18.99 -6.81 3.31
CA ALA A 156 -19.42 -7.99 4.05
C ALA A 156 -20.82 -7.79 4.62
N ARG A 157 -21.11 -6.62 5.20
CA ARG A 157 -22.44 -6.26 5.71
C ARG A 157 -23.49 -6.22 4.60
N ALA A 158 -23.18 -5.59 3.47
CA ALA A 158 -24.10 -5.52 2.32
C ALA A 158 -24.43 -6.92 1.74
N THR A 159 -23.54 -7.90 1.93
CA THR A 159 -23.70 -9.27 1.42
C THR A 159 -24.05 -10.31 2.49
N GLY A 160 -24.27 -9.89 3.75
CA GLY A 160 -24.59 -10.78 4.87
C GLY A 160 -23.45 -11.73 5.28
N ARG A 161 -22.19 -11.41 4.92
CA ARG A 161 -21.02 -12.22 5.29
C ARG A 161 -20.44 -11.80 6.64
N PRO A 162 -19.78 -12.71 7.39
CA PRO A 162 -19.08 -12.36 8.61
C PRO A 162 -17.95 -11.35 8.37
N ILE A 163 -17.96 -10.24 9.10
CA ILE A 163 -16.92 -9.21 9.02
C ILE A 163 -15.59 -9.75 9.54
N GLU A 164 -15.63 -10.59 10.58
CA GLU A 164 -14.45 -11.21 11.19
C GLU A 164 -13.58 -11.95 10.17
N GLU A 165 -14.17 -12.61 9.17
CA GLU A 165 -13.45 -13.32 8.12
C GLU A 165 -12.83 -12.40 7.06
N SER A 166 -13.25 -11.14 7.00
CA SER A 166 -12.93 -10.20 5.91
C SER A 166 -11.88 -9.15 6.30
N VAL A 167 -11.69 -8.90 7.61
CA VAL A 167 -10.76 -7.87 8.12
C VAL A 167 -9.39 -8.44 8.48
N VAL A 168 -8.35 -7.61 8.43
CA VAL A 168 -6.96 -7.97 8.70
C VAL A 168 -6.39 -7.21 9.91
N GLY A 169 -5.64 -7.93 10.73
CA GLY A 169 -5.04 -7.41 11.96
C GLY A 169 -6.05 -7.29 13.10
N GLY A 170 -5.73 -6.42 14.07
CA GLY A 170 -6.58 -6.11 15.21
C GLY A 170 -6.59 -4.61 15.53
N GLY A 171 -6.93 -4.29 16.77
CA GLY A 171 -7.04 -2.93 17.31
C GLY A 171 -8.48 -2.41 17.32
N ASP A 172 -8.66 -1.26 17.96
CA ASP A 172 -9.98 -0.69 18.32
C ASP A 172 -10.91 -0.55 17.11
N VAL A 173 -10.39 -0.06 15.99
CA VAL A 173 -11.18 0.06 14.74
C VAL A 173 -11.68 -1.30 14.26
N VAL A 174 -10.85 -2.35 14.30
CA VAL A 174 -11.26 -3.70 13.86
C VAL A 174 -12.32 -4.27 14.80
N GLU A 175 -12.16 -4.10 16.11
CA GLU A 175 -13.18 -4.52 17.08
C GLU A 175 -14.50 -3.77 16.88
N GLN A 176 -14.43 -2.46 16.63
CA GLN A 176 -15.59 -1.62 16.40
C GLN A 176 -16.32 -2.02 15.10
N LEU A 177 -15.59 -2.32 14.03
CA LEU A 177 -16.16 -2.83 12.78
C LEU A 177 -16.95 -4.13 12.97
N GLN A 178 -16.50 -5.00 13.87
CA GLN A 178 -17.12 -6.30 14.14
C GLN A 178 -18.36 -6.19 15.05
N ARG A 179 -18.35 -5.28 16.03
CA ARG A 179 -19.39 -5.18 17.07
C ARG A 179 -20.49 -4.17 16.75
N SER A 180 -20.17 -3.09 16.05
CA SER A 180 -21.09 -1.97 15.87
C SER A 180 -22.18 -2.27 14.85
N SER A 181 -23.43 -1.93 15.18
CA SER A 181 -24.58 -2.02 14.27
C SER A 181 -24.86 -0.71 13.52
N ALA A 182 -24.18 0.39 13.86
CA ALA A 182 -24.34 1.68 13.19
C ALA A 182 -23.87 1.61 11.72
N ALA A 183 -24.50 2.38 10.83
CA ALA A 183 -24.19 2.36 9.39
C ALA A 183 -22.73 2.73 9.09
N ASP A 184 -22.19 3.68 9.85
CA ASP A 184 -20.81 4.15 9.86
C ASP A 184 -19.94 3.45 10.90
N PHE A 185 -20.44 2.37 11.50
CA PHE A 185 -19.80 1.65 12.60
C PHE A 185 -19.52 2.53 13.84
N GLY A 186 -20.07 3.74 13.92
CA GLY A 186 -19.76 4.71 14.97
C GLY A 186 -18.36 5.32 14.86
N LEU A 187 -17.72 5.23 13.70
CA LEU A 187 -16.32 5.66 13.48
C LEU A 187 -16.20 7.04 12.80
N ARG A 188 -17.29 7.75 12.54
CA ARG A 188 -17.25 9.07 11.86
C ARG A 188 -16.37 10.12 12.58
N GLY A 189 -16.24 10.04 13.91
CA GLY A 189 -15.35 10.92 14.68
C GLY A 189 -13.87 10.57 14.56
N GLU A 190 -13.54 9.31 14.27
CA GLU A 190 -12.16 8.81 14.18
C GLU A 190 -11.65 8.74 12.73
N LEU A 191 -12.55 8.47 11.78
CA LEU A 191 -12.27 8.24 10.37
C LEU A 191 -13.02 9.26 9.51
N PRO A 192 -12.44 10.44 9.22
CA PRO A 192 -13.10 11.50 8.46
C PRO A 192 -13.60 11.08 7.08
N TYR A 193 -12.95 10.08 6.47
CA TYR A 193 -13.27 9.58 5.13
C TYR A 193 -14.33 8.46 5.11
N ILE A 194 -14.87 8.03 6.26
CA ILE A 194 -15.73 6.83 6.31
C ILE A 194 -17.00 6.96 5.47
N ASP A 195 -17.63 8.13 5.46
CA ASP A 195 -18.83 8.37 4.65
C ASP A 195 -18.52 8.26 3.15
N ALA A 196 -17.34 8.74 2.73
CA ALA A 196 -16.90 8.60 1.35
C ALA A 196 -16.65 7.14 0.97
N VAL A 197 -16.11 6.33 1.89
CA VAL A 197 -15.93 4.88 1.67
C VAL A 197 -17.27 4.16 1.58
N ILE A 198 -18.20 4.46 2.48
CA ILE A 198 -19.54 3.85 2.47
C ILE A 198 -20.27 4.18 1.17
N ALA A 199 -20.26 5.45 0.76
CA ALA A 199 -20.85 5.87 -0.50
C ALA A 199 -20.17 5.20 -1.71
N ALA A 200 -18.84 5.09 -1.70
CA ALA A 200 -18.11 4.39 -2.76
C ALA A 200 -18.46 2.90 -2.83
N VAL A 201 -18.68 2.22 -1.71
CA VAL A 201 -18.95 0.77 -1.70
C VAL A 201 -20.41 0.44 -1.96
N ASN A 202 -21.36 1.20 -1.39
CA ASN A 202 -22.78 0.88 -1.45
C ASN A 202 -23.51 1.53 -2.62
N ASP A 203 -23.20 2.79 -2.96
CA ASP A 203 -24.04 3.58 -3.87
C ASP A 203 -23.55 3.50 -5.33
N GLU A 204 -22.28 3.16 -5.52
CA GLU A 204 -21.69 3.02 -6.85
C GLU A 204 -21.96 1.61 -7.38
N ALA A 205 -22.50 1.47 -8.59
CA ALA A 205 -22.65 0.15 -9.21
C ALA A 205 -21.39 -0.25 -9.99
N ASN A 206 -20.68 0.75 -10.53
CA ASN A 206 -19.50 0.53 -11.35
C ASN A 206 -18.26 0.27 -10.49
N LEU A 207 -17.74 -0.97 -10.53
CA LEU A 207 -16.54 -1.38 -9.78
C LEU A 207 -15.32 -0.50 -10.04
N VAL A 208 -15.15 -0.02 -11.28
CA VAL A 208 -14.05 0.88 -11.63
C VAL A 208 -14.20 2.22 -10.91
N GLU A 209 -15.41 2.78 -10.86
CA GLU A 209 -15.64 4.03 -10.13
C GLU A 209 -15.49 3.88 -8.61
N LYS A 210 -15.79 2.70 -8.05
CA LYS A 210 -15.48 2.40 -6.63
C LYS A 210 -13.99 2.51 -6.36
N GLU A 211 -13.19 1.80 -7.16
CA GLU A 211 -11.74 1.81 -7.03
C GLU A 211 -11.17 3.22 -7.21
N ARG A 212 -11.76 4.03 -8.09
CA ARG A 212 -11.35 5.43 -8.29
C ARG A 212 -11.59 6.28 -7.06
N LYS A 213 -12.78 6.18 -6.46
CA LYS A 213 -13.12 6.93 -5.23
C LYS A 213 -12.19 6.52 -4.08
N LEU A 214 -11.91 5.23 -3.92
CA LEU A 214 -10.98 4.74 -2.90
C LEU A 214 -9.54 5.19 -3.15
N ASP A 215 -9.10 5.21 -4.40
CA ASP A 215 -7.75 5.70 -4.74
C ASP A 215 -7.60 7.21 -4.57
N LEU A 216 -8.67 7.97 -4.76
CA LEU A 216 -8.63 9.41 -4.45
C LEU A 216 -8.42 9.63 -2.94
N ILE A 217 -9.07 8.84 -2.09
CA ILE A 217 -8.85 8.88 -0.63
C ILE A 217 -7.39 8.52 -0.32
N ARG A 218 -6.86 7.44 -0.94
CA ARG A 218 -5.45 7.05 -0.82
C ARG A 218 -4.48 8.14 -1.26
N TRP A 219 -4.78 8.82 -2.38
CA TRP A 219 -3.96 9.90 -2.91
C TRP A 219 -3.88 11.06 -1.94
N THR A 220 -5.04 11.51 -1.45
CA THR A 220 -5.13 12.62 -0.50
C THR A 220 -4.35 12.31 0.77
N GLU A 221 -4.57 11.15 1.37
CA GLU A 221 -3.86 10.76 2.59
C GLU A 221 -2.34 10.70 2.36
N ALA A 222 -1.89 10.10 1.25
CA ALA A 222 -0.46 10.03 0.94
C ALA A 222 0.16 11.43 0.80
N ALA A 223 -0.54 12.40 0.24
CA ALA A 223 -0.08 13.78 0.15
C ALA A 223 -0.07 14.45 1.54
N GLU A 224 -1.15 14.31 2.30
CA GLU A 224 -1.29 14.93 3.63
C GLU A 224 -0.24 14.44 4.62
N LEU A 225 0.03 13.14 4.65
CA LEU A 225 1.05 12.55 5.54
C LEU A 225 2.45 13.14 5.29
N ALA A 226 2.75 13.55 4.06
CA ALA A 226 4.04 14.12 3.67
C ALA A 226 4.02 15.65 3.49
N THR A 227 2.98 16.36 3.96
CA THR A 227 2.83 17.82 3.77
C THR A 227 4.07 18.63 4.18
N PHE A 228 4.72 18.23 5.26
CA PHE A 228 5.90 18.92 5.82
C PHE A 228 7.23 18.25 5.45
N ASP A 229 7.17 17.17 4.67
CA ASP A 229 8.32 16.40 4.24
C ASP A 229 8.66 16.79 2.81
N TYR A 230 9.89 17.24 2.60
CA TYR A 230 10.23 17.90 1.34
C TYR A 230 11.31 17.19 0.55
N PHE A 231 12.32 16.66 1.25
CA PHE A 231 13.48 16.03 0.61
C PHE A 231 13.91 14.76 1.33
N ASP A 232 13.13 14.24 2.29
CA ASP A 232 13.51 13.02 2.99
C ASP A 232 12.83 11.78 2.42
N LEU A 233 12.99 10.68 3.12
CA LEU A 233 12.40 9.40 2.75
C LEU A 233 10.85 9.43 2.76
N ASP A 234 10.23 10.20 3.67
CA ASP A 234 8.78 10.24 3.80
C ASP A 234 8.15 10.94 2.59
N ALA A 235 8.80 12.00 2.08
CA ALA A 235 8.45 12.61 0.80
C ALA A 235 8.57 11.63 -0.38
N ILE A 236 9.64 10.83 -0.43
CA ILE A 236 9.86 9.80 -1.47
C ILE A 236 8.78 8.72 -1.39
N LEU A 237 8.44 8.23 -0.20
CA LEU A 237 7.42 7.20 -0.02
C LEU A 237 6.03 7.68 -0.42
N SER A 238 5.68 8.92 -0.08
CA SER A 238 4.45 9.57 -0.56
C SER A 238 4.39 9.66 -2.07
N TYR A 239 5.50 10.05 -2.71
CA TYR A 239 5.60 10.08 -4.17
C TYR A 239 5.40 8.67 -4.76
N LEU A 240 6.08 7.65 -4.22
CA LEU A 240 5.96 6.26 -4.68
C LEU A 240 4.53 5.72 -4.56
N VAL A 241 3.81 6.03 -3.49
CA VAL A 241 2.39 5.65 -3.35
C VAL A 241 1.55 6.23 -4.49
N ARG A 242 1.76 7.50 -4.84
CA ARG A 242 1.03 8.17 -5.93
C ARG A 242 1.44 7.62 -7.31
N VAL A 243 2.73 7.35 -7.53
CA VAL A 243 3.24 6.63 -8.71
C VAL A 243 2.53 5.28 -8.86
N ASN A 244 2.37 4.53 -7.78
CA ASN A 244 1.69 3.23 -7.80
C ASN A 244 0.21 3.34 -8.19
N ILE A 245 -0.48 4.38 -7.71
CA ILE A 245 -1.86 4.67 -8.11
C ILE A 245 -1.91 4.97 -9.61
N VAL A 246 -1.04 5.87 -10.12
CA VAL A 246 -0.96 6.15 -11.57
C VAL A 246 -0.70 4.87 -12.36
N ALA A 247 0.23 4.02 -11.93
CA ALA A 247 0.58 2.76 -12.59
C ALA A 247 -0.62 1.81 -12.68
N ARG A 248 -1.40 1.72 -11.60
CA ARG A 248 -2.63 0.93 -11.53
C ARG A 248 -3.65 1.42 -12.55
N TRP A 249 -3.86 2.74 -12.63
CA TRP A 249 -4.81 3.32 -13.56
C TRP A 249 -4.36 3.25 -15.01
N THR A 250 -3.08 3.46 -15.31
CA THR A 250 -2.53 3.32 -16.67
C THR A 250 -2.77 1.92 -17.24
N ARG A 251 -2.70 0.88 -16.40
CA ARG A 251 -2.99 -0.51 -16.81
C ARG A 251 -4.48 -0.79 -17.04
N LEU A 252 -5.37 -0.08 -16.36
CA LEU A 252 -6.82 -0.24 -16.48
C LEU A 252 -7.42 0.62 -17.60
N ASP A 253 -6.96 1.87 -17.70
CA ASP A 253 -7.38 2.89 -18.65
C ASP A 253 -6.24 3.90 -18.88
N ALA A 254 -5.61 3.84 -20.05
CA ALA A 254 -4.47 4.69 -20.39
C ALA A 254 -4.80 6.19 -20.41
N ALA A 255 -6.05 6.59 -20.71
CA ALA A 255 -6.44 7.99 -20.70
C ALA A 255 -6.50 8.54 -19.27
N ARG A 256 -7.11 7.76 -18.35
CA ARG A 256 -7.15 8.11 -16.92
C ARG A 256 -5.76 8.08 -16.30
N GLY A 257 -4.94 7.10 -16.66
CA GLY A 257 -3.54 7.04 -16.24
C GLY A 257 -2.78 8.33 -16.59
N ARG A 258 -2.97 8.86 -17.80
CA ARG A 258 -2.40 10.16 -18.20
C ARG A 258 -2.94 11.34 -17.40
N GLU A 259 -4.23 11.38 -17.10
CA GLU A 259 -4.82 12.44 -16.26
C GLU A 259 -4.21 12.43 -14.85
N MET A 260 -4.12 11.25 -14.22
CA MET A 260 -3.53 11.11 -12.89
C MET A 260 -2.04 11.40 -12.88
N PHE A 261 -1.33 11.02 -13.95
CA PHE A 261 0.07 11.39 -14.13
C PHE A 261 0.23 12.90 -14.24
N ALA A 262 -0.57 13.58 -15.07
CA ALA A 262 -0.54 15.03 -15.19
C ALA A 262 -0.82 15.72 -13.84
N ARG A 263 -1.75 15.17 -13.04
CA ARG A 263 -1.99 15.65 -11.67
C ARG A 263 -0.77 15.45 -10.76
N LEU A 264 -0.13 14.28 -10.81
CA LEU A 264 1.10 14.02 -10.05
C LEU A 264 2.15 15.09 -10.35
N MET A 265 2.38 15.35 -11.65
CA MET A 265 3.37 16.33 -12.08
C MET A 265 2.99 17.74 -11.66
N ALA A 266 1.72 18.14 -11.80
CA ALA A 266 1.24 19.45 -11.36
C ALA A 266 1.42 19.67 -9.84
N GLU A 267 1.20 18.64 -9.02
CA GLU A 267 1.43 18.70 -7.56
C GLU A 267 2.92 18.79 -7.21
N LEU A 268 3.81 18.27 -8.07
CA LEU A 268 5.27 18.36 -7.90
C LEU A 268 5.86 19.69 -8.42
N ASP A 269 5.23 20.27 -9.44
CA ASP A 269 5.57 21.56 -10.06
C ASP A 269 4.98 22.76 -9.30
N GLY A 270 3.82 22.57 -8.67
CA GLY A 270 3.08 23.56 -7.90
C GLY A 270 3.79 23.95 -6.59
N ARG A 271 4.73 24.89 -6.70
CA ARG A 271 5.17 25.86 -5.67
C ARG A 271 4.59 25.71 -4.25
N GLU A 272 5.37 25.16 -3.31
CA GLU A 272 5.41 25.63 -1.90
C GLU A 272 6.78 25.45 -1.20
N LEU A 273 7.87 25.15 -1.92
CA LEU A 273 9.17 24.93 -1.27
C LEU A 273 10.22 26.02 -1.43
N ILE A 274 10.03 26.96 -2.37
CA ILE A 274 11.03 27.98 -2.68
C ILE A 274 10.57 29.39 -2.25
N ALA A 275 9.29 29.60 -1.92
CA ALA A 275 8.76 30.90 -1.52
C ALA A 275 8.81 31.18 -0.01
N ASN A 276 8.90 30.18 0.86
CA ASN A 276 9.03 30.37 2.32
C ASN A 276 10.49 30.52 2.81
N LYS A 277 11.39 30.95 1.90
CA LYS A 277 12.80 31.25 2.21
C LYS A 277 13.15 32.75 2.08
N GLN A 278 12.16 33.64 2.16
CA GLN A 278 12.41 35.07 2.39
C GLN A 278 11.63 35.56 3.61
#